data_AF-A0A6J3HEM6-F1
#
_entry.id   AF-A0A6J3HEM6-F1
#
_cell.length_a   1.000
_cell.length_b   1.000
_cell.length_c   1.000
_cell.angle_alpha   90.00
_cell.angle_beta   90.00
_cell.angle_gamma   90.00
#
_symmetry.space_group_name_H-M   'P 1'
#
loop_
_entity.id
_entity.type
_entity.pdbx_description
1 polymer ?
#
loop_
_entity_poly.entity_id
_entity_poly.type
_entity_poly.pdbx_seq_one_letter_code
_entity_poly.pdbx_strand_id
1 'polypeptide(L)'
;MATMLNGAAVMDAALLLIAGNESCPQPQTSEHLAAIEIMKLKHILILQNKIDLVKESQAKEQYEQILAFVQGTVAEGAPIIPISAQLKYNIEVVCEYIVKKIPVPPRDFTSEPRLIVIRSFDVNKPGCEVDDLKGGVAGGSILKGVLKVGQEIEVRPGIVSKDSEGKLMCKPIFSKIVSLFAEHNDLQYAAPGGLIGVGTKIDPTLCRADRMVGQVLGAVGALPEIFTELEISYFLLRRLLGVRTEGDKKAAKFNWLGSDKKRSDNQANSR
;
A
#
# COMPACT_ATOMS: atom_id res chain seq x y z
N MET A 1 2.66 5.62 10.59
CA MET A 1 1.89 5.80 9.34
C MET A 1 2.69 5.54 8.07
N ALA A 2 3.95 6.02 7.94
CA ALA A 2 4.73 5.89 6.68
C ALA A 2 4.79 4.46 6.10
N THR A 3 4.89 3.43 6.95
CA THR A 3 4.88 2.02 6.53
C THR A 3 3.56 1.57 5.92
N MET A 4 2.41 2.07 6.42
CA MET A 4 1.08 1.75 5.88
C MET A 4 0.90 2.36 4.50
N LEU A 5 1.33 3.60 4.29
CA LEU A 5 1.25 4.28 2.99
C LEU A 5 2.13 3.61 1.92
N ASN A 6 3.35 3.21 2.29
CA ASN A 6 4.25 2.48 1.38
C ASN A 6 3.63 1.14 0.96
N GLY A 7 2.99 0.42 1.89
CA GLY A 7 2.31 -0.84 1.60
C GLY A 7 1.02 -0.64 0.79
N ALA A 8 0.24 0.40 1.09
CA ALA A 8 -1.01 0.66 0.40
C ALA A 8 -0.80 1.02 -1.09
N ALA A 9 0.39 1.52 -1.47
CA ALA A 9 0.69 1.95 -2.85
C ALA A 9 0.76 0.78 -3.84
N VAL A 10 0.89 -0.43 -3.32
CA VAL A 10 1.00 -1.65 -4.14
C VAL A 10 -0.23 -2.55 -4.07
N MET A 11 -1.22 -2.20 -3.24
CA MET A 11 -2.43 -3.00 -3.03
C MET A 11 -3.46 -2.71 -4.12
N ASP A 12 -4.21 -3.73 -4.53
CA ASP A 12 -5.32 -3.58 -5.49
C ASP A 12 -6.69 -3.45 -4.79
N ALA A 13 -6.77 -3.93 -3.55
CA ALA A 13 -7.97 -3.93 -2.73
C ALA A 13 -7.61 -3.80 -1.25
N ALA A 14 -8.58 -3.39 -0.43
CA ALA A 14 -8.40 -3.21 1.00
C ALA A 14 -9.53 -3.87 1.81
N LEU A 15 -9.17 -4.44 2.96
CA LEU A 15 -10.09 -4.91 3.97
C LEU A 15 -10.09 -3.92 5.14
N LEU A 16 -11.20 -3.21 5.36
CA LEU A 16 -11.34 -2.28 6.47
C LEU A 16 -11.89 -3.01 7.69
N LEU A 17 -11.01 -3.33 8.63
CA LEU A 17 -11.36 -3.99 9.89
C LEU A 17 -11.85 -2.97 10.92
N ILE A 18 -13.06 -3.17 11.44
CA ILE A 18 -13.67 -2.34 12.48
C ILE A 18 -14.01 -3.24 13.66
N ALA A 19 -13.55 -2.88 14.84
CA ALA A 19 -13.79 -3.66 16.05
C ALA A 19 -15.20 -3.42 16.60
N GLY A 20 -15.97 -4.49 16.77
CA GLY A 20 -17.35 -4.49 17.24
C GLY A 20 -17.56 -3.83 18.60
N ASN A 21 -16.58 -4.03 19.48
CA ASN A 21 -16.60 -3.60 20.87
C ASN A 21 -16.21 -2.12 21.06
N GLU A 22 -15.87 -1.40 19.99
CA GLU A 22 -15.45 -0.01 20.03
C GLU A 22 -16.42 0.89 19.26
N SER A 23 -16.49 2.16 19.64
CA SER A 23 -17.32 3.11 18.90
C SER A 23 -16.78 3.35 17.50
N CYS A 24 -17.67 3.45 16.51
CA CYS A 24 -17.34 3.85 15.14
C CYS A 24 -17.79 5.29 14.91
N PRO A 25 -16.98 6.17 14.29
CA PRO A 25 -15.63 5.94 13.75
C PRO A 25 -14.51 6.12 14.79
N GLN A 26 -13.46 5.29 14.67
CA GLN A 26 -12.17 5.53 15.35
C GLN A 26 -11.26 6.42 14.49
N PRO A 27 -10.36 7.21 15.10
CA PRO A 27 -9.45 8.10 14.35
C PRO A 27 -8.56 7.36 13.35
N GLN A 28 -8.12 6.15 13.68
CA GLN A 28 -7.31 5.32 12.77
C GLN A 28 -8.13 4.81 11.59
N THR A 29 -9.41 4.48 11.81
CA THR A 29 -10.32 4.03 10.74
C THR A 29 -10.58 5.14 9.74
N SER A 30 -10.74 6.40 10.20
CA SER A 30 -10.88 7.55 9.31
C SER A 30 -9.60 7.91 8.57
N GLU A 31 -8.45 7.77 9.22
CA GLU A 31 -7.14 7.99 8.60
C GLU A 31 -6.85 6.95 7.50
N HIS A 32 -7.11 5.66 7.76
CA HIS A 32 -6.96 4.60 6.77
C HIS A 32 -7.95 4.73 5.60
N LEU A 33 -9.21 5.07 5.87
CA LEU A 33 -10.20 5.27 4.81
C LEU A 33 -9.80 6.45 3.89
N ALA A 34 -9.33 7.55 4.48
CA ALA A 34 -8.84 8.70 3.71
C ALA A 34 -7.61 8.35 2.87
N ALA A 35 -6.66 7.58 3.42
CA ALA A 35 -5.51 7.10 2.65
C ALA A 35 -5.95 6.25 1.45
N ILE A 36 -6.85 5.29 1.66
CA ILE A 36 -7.40 4.41 0.60
C ILE A 36 -8.09 5.24 -0.50
N GLU A 37 -8.85 6.28 -0.11
CA GLU A 37 -9.51 7.20 -1.04
C GLU A 37 -8.52 8.01 -1.90
N ILE A 38 -7.45 8.54 -1.28
CA ILE A 38 -6.37 9.25 -2.00
C ILE A 38 -5.68 8.33 -3.01
N MET A 39 -5.54 7.06 -2.65
CA MET A 39 -4.89 6.03 -3.47
C MET A 39 -5.81 5.44 -4.54
N LYS A 40 -7.09 5.87 -4.54
CA LYS A 40 -8.11 5.52 -5.53
C LYS A 40 -8.40 4.02 -5.62
N LEU A 41 -8.28 3.30 -4.51
CA LEU A 41 -8.67 1.89 -4.44
C LEU A 41 -10.18 1.78 -4.48
N LYS A 42 -10.71 1.07 -5.48
CA LYS A 42 -12.17 0.91 -5.68
C LYS A 42 -12.73 -0.30 -4.94
N HIS A 43 -11.91 -1.30 -4.70
CA HIS A 43 -12.32 -2.57 -4.13
C HIS A 43 -12.06 -2.56 -2.63
N ILE A 44 -13.11 -2.28 -1.86
CA ILE A 44 -13.08 -2.23 -0.40
C ILE A 44 -14.12 -3.20 0.14
N LEU A 45 -13.73 -4.00 1.12
CA LEU A 45 -14.64 -4.80 1.95
C LEU A 45 -14.50 -4.36 3.40
N ILE A 46 -15.61 -4.18 4.09
CA ILE A 46 -15.63 -3.77 5.49
C ILE A 46 -15.91 -5.01 6.34
N LEU A 47 -15.08 -5.23 7.35
CA LEU A 47 -15.16 -6.38 8.23
C LEU A 47 -15.46 -5.88 9.65
N GLN A 48 -16.65 -6.17 10.15
CA GLN A 48 -17.03 -5.91 11.54
C GLN A 48 -16.55 -7.08 12.39
N ASN A 49 -15.37 -6.95 13.01
CA ASN A 49 -14.73 -8.00 13.79
C ASN A 49 -15.19 -7.98 15.26
N LYS A 50 -14.90 -9.04 16.04
CA LYS A 50 -15.23 -9.16 17.47
C LYS A 50 -16.73 -9.08 17.79
N ILE A 51 -17.59 -9.56 16.89
CA ILE A 51 -19.04 -9.65 17.14
C ILE A 51 -19.38 -10.59 18.30
N ASP A 52 -18.47 -11.51 18.66
CA ASP A 52 -18.59 -12.42 19.79
C ASP A 52 -18.61 -11.70 21.16
N LEU A 53 -18.08 -10.49 21.25
CA LEU A 53 -18.03 -9.70 22.48
C LEU A 53 -19.22 -8.76 22.67
N VAL A 54 -20.13 -8.70 21.69
CA VAL A 54 -21.12 -7.63 21.56
C VAL A 54 -22.51 -8.24 21.41
N LYS A 55 -23.53 -7.59 22.00
CA LYS A 55 -24.93 -8.03 21.83
C LYS A 55 -25.42 -7.69 20.42
N GLU A 56 -26.40 -8.45 19.91
CA GLU A 56 -26.97 -8.23 18.58
C GLU A 56 -27.46 -6.78 18.37
N SER A 57 -28.09 -6.18 19.40
CA SER A 57 -28.56 -4.79 19.33
C SER A 57 -27.42 -3.79 19.13
N GLN A 58 -26.31 -3.97 19.85
CA GLN A 58 -25.12 -3.12 19.74
C GLN A 58 -24.40 -3.33 18.40
N ALA A 59 -24.36 -4.56 17.89
CA ALA A 59 -23.79 -4.86 16.58
C ALA A 59 -24.57 -4.18 15.44
N LYS A 60 -25.91 -4.15 15.53
CA LYS A 60 -26.79 -3.43 14.59
C LYS A 60 -26.60 -1.92 14.66
N GLU A 61 -26.54 -1.36 15.87
CA GLU A 61 -26.29 0.08 16.05
C GLU A 61 -24.94 0.48 15.45
N GLN A 62 -23.90 -0.33 15.65
CA GLN A 62 -22.60 -0.06 15.06
C GLN A 62 -22.61 -0.22 13.54
N TYR A 63 -23.36 -1.17 12.99
CA TYR A 63 -23.54 -1.30 11.55
C TYR A 63 -24.13 -0.01 10.93
N GLU A 64 -25.13 0.59 11.58
CA GLU A 64 -25.69 1.89 11.16
C GLU A 64 -24.65 3.02 11.26
N GLN A 65 -23.83 3.04 12.31
CA GLN A 65 -22.73 4.00 12.45
C GLN A 65 -21.70 3.86 11.31
N ILE A 66 -21.36 2.63 10.94
CA ILE A 66 -20.44 2.34 9.82
C ILE A 66 -21.04 2.84 8.51
N LEU A 67 -22.33 2.56 8.26
CA LEU A 67 -23.04 3.06 7.06
C LEU A 67 -23.02 4.58 6.98
N ALA A 68 -23.33 5.27 8.08
CA ALA A 68 -23.29 6.73 8.14
C ALA A 68 -21.86 7.28 7.96
N PHE A 69 -20.85 6.55 8.41
CA PHE A 69 -19.45 6.92 8.27
C PHE A 69 -18.93 6.78 6.82
N VAL A 70 -19.33 5.73 6.11
CA VAL A 70 -18.89 5.50 4.72
C VAL A 70 -19.68 6.30 3.68
N GLN A 71 -20.84 6.85 4.07
CA GLN A 71 -21.69 7.62 3.17
C GLN A 71 -20.95 8.86 2.61
N GLY A 72 -20.86 8.96 1.28
CA GLY A 72 -20.14 10.03 0.60
C GLY A 72 -18.62 9.83 0.51
N THR A 73 -18.12 8.61 0.76
CA THR A 73 -16.71 8.22 0.56
C THR A 73 -16.58 7.15 -0.53
N VAL A 74 -15.35 6.81 -0.93
CA VAL A 74 -15.08 5.71 -1.89
C VAL A 74 -15.57 4.34 -1.40
N ALA A 75 -15.77 4.17 -0.09
CA ALA A 75 -16.33 2.95 0.50
C ALA A 75 -17.87 2.92 0.51
N GLU A 76 -18.55 3.88 -0.12
CA GLU A 76 -20.00 3.86 -0.24
C GLU A 76 -20.45 2.63 -1.05
N GLY A 77 -21.33 1.81 -0.47
CA GLY A 77 -21.77 0.55 -1.06
C GLY A 77 -20.77 -0.61 -0.91
N ALA A 78 -19.70 -0.45 -0.13
CA ALA A 78 -18.84 -1.56 0.26
C ALA A 78 -19.62 -2.57 1.14
N PRO A 79 -19.52 -3.89 0.87
CA PRO A 79 -20.11 -4.92 1.73
C PRO A 79 -19.55 -4.84 3.14
N ILE A 80 -20.43 -4.92 4.14
CA ILE A 80 -20.07 -5.02 5.55
C ILE A 80 -20.35 -6.45 6.00
N ILE A 81 -19.32 -7.17 6.40
CA ILE A 81 -19.39 -8.57 6.80
C ILE A 81 -19.09 -8.68 8.30
N PRO A 82 -20.05 -9.15 9.12
CA PRO A 82 -19.80 -9.42 10.53
C PRO A 82 -19.01 -10.72 10.68
N ILE A 83 -17.87 -10.65 11.36
CA ILE A 83 -16.97 -11.78 11.58
C ILE A 83 -16.51 -11.87 13.03
N SER A 84 -16.13 -13.08 13.45
CA SER A 84 -15.33 -13.28 14.66
C SER A 84 -14.02 -13.94 14.26
N ALA A 85 -12.93 -13.17 14.27
CA ALA A 85 -11.60 -13.70 13.94
C ALA A 85 -11.14 -14.76 14.97
N GLN A 86 -11.54 -14.63 16.24
CA GLN A 86 -11.14 -15.54 17.31
C GLN A 86 -11.83 -16.91 17.17
N LEU A 87 -13.13 -16.90 16.92
CA LEU A 87 -13.93 -18.12 16.76
C LEU A 87 -13.99 -18.63 15.32
N LYS A 88 -13.38 -17.89 14.38
CA LYS A 88 -13.35 -18.17 12.94
C LYS A 88 -14.74 -18.24 12.28
N TYR A 89 -15.72 -17.53 12.82
CA TYR A 89 -17.05 -17.43 12.21
C TYR A 89 -17.04 -16.51 10.98
N ASN A 90 -17.82 -16.88 9.97
CA ASN A 90 -18.05 -16.15 8.72
C ASN A 90 -16.80 -15.90 7.86
N ILE A 91 -15.69 -16.62 8.09
CA ILE A 91 -14.50 -16.53 7.24
C ILE A 91 -14.81 -17.03 5.81
N GLU A 92 -15.62 -18.07 5.67
CA GLU A 92 -16.03 -18.61 4.37
C GLU A 92 -16.76 -17.57 3.52
N VAL A 93 -17.62 -16.77 4.17
CA VAL A 93 -18.34 -15.67 3.53
C VAL A 93 -17.35 -14.59 3.08
N VAL A 94 -16.36 -14.25 3.89
CA VAL A 94 -15.29 -13.31 3.47
C VAL A 94 -14.56 -13.82 2.24
N CYS A 95 -14.21 -15.10 2.18
CA CYS A 95 -13.59 -15.71 1.00
C CYS A 95 -14.47 -15.60 -0.24
N GLU A 96 -15.78 -15.85 -0.10
CA GLU A 96 -16.74 -15.71 -1.19
C GLU A 96 -16.80 -14.26 -1.71
N TYR A 97 -16.87 -13.27 -0.82
CA TYR A 97 -16.89 -11.86 -1.19
C TYR A 97 -15.58 -11.39 -1.82
N ILE A 98 -14.42 -11.89 -1.37
CA ILE A 98 -13.12 -11.60 -1.98
C ILE A 98 -13.15 -12.04 -3.45
N VAL A 99 -13.54 -13.29 -3.72
CA VAL A 99 -13.56 -13.84 -5.09
C VAL A 99 -14.60 -13.13 -5.97
N LYS A 100 -15.78 -12.81 -5.43
CA LYS A 100 -16.87 -12.19 -6.21
C LYS A 100 -16.66 -10.70 -6.46
N LYS A 101 -16.08 -9.96 -5.52
CA LYS A 101 -16.04 -8.48 -5.53
C LYS A 101 -14.70 -7.90 -5.97
N ILE A 102 -13.62 -8.67 -5.83
CA ILE A 102 -12.25 -8.24 -6.15
C ILE A 102 -11.79 -8.98 -7.41
N PRO A 103 -12.02 -8.43 -8.61
CA PRO A 103 -11.48 -9.00 -9.84
C PRO A 103 -9.96 -8.76 -9.88
N VAL A 104 -9.25 -9.64 -10.59
CA VAL A 104 -7.84 -9.42 -10.91
C VAL A 104 -7.76 -8.23 -11.88
N PRO A 105 -7.05 -7.13 -11.53
CA PRO A 105 -6.94 -6.00 -12.42
C PRO A 105 -6.13 -6.37 -13.68
N PRO A 106 -6.41 -5.74 -14.84
CA PRO A 106 -5.60 -5.95 -16.03
C PRO A 106 -4.17 -5.46 -15.76
N ARG A 107 -3.20 -6.35 -15.94
CA ARG A 107 -1.77 -6.05 -15.78
C ARG A 107 -1.08 -6.07 -17.12
N ASP A 108 -0.08 -5.20 -17.27
CA ASP A 108 0.79 -5.19 -18.44
C ASP A 108 1.99 -6.13 -18.21
N PHE A 109 2.07 -7.17 -19.04
CA PHE A 109 3.15 -8.16 -19.03
C PHE A 109 4.27 -7.84 -20.03
N THR A 110 4.03 -6.91 -20.96
CA THR A 110 4.91 -6.61 -22.10
C THR A 110 5.86 -5.47 -21.82
N SER A 111 5.45 -4.49 -21.01
CA SER A 111 6.31 -3.39 -20.58
C SER A 111 7.56 -3.89 -19.83
N GLU A 112 8.56 -3.01 -19.78
CA GLU A 112 9.74 -3.21 -18.95
C GLU A 112 9.37 -3.40 -17.46
N PRO A 113 9.98 -4.38 -16.77
CA PRO A 113 9.62 -4.74 -15.42
C PRO A 113 9.97 -3.64 -14.43
N ARG A 114 9.02 -3.33 -13.55
CA ARG A 114 9.19 -2.40 -12.44
C ARG A 114 8.61 -2.98 -11.17
N LEU A 115 9.48 -3.19 -10.19
CA LEU A 115 9.20 -3.69 -8.86
C LEU A 115 9.43 -2.58 -7.83
N ILE A 116 8.48 -2.41 -6.91
CA ILE A 116 8.65 -1.55 -5.73
C ILE A 116 9.08 -2.45 -4.57
N VAL A 117 10.23 -2.15 -3.98
CA VAL A 117 10.75 -2.87 -2.82
C VAL A 117 10.04 -2.35 -1.57
N ILE A 118 9.30 -3.25 -0.91
CA ILE A 118 8.50 -2.92 0.28
C ILE A 118 9.17 -3.45 1.54
N ARG A 119 9.97 -4.52 1.40
CA ARG A 119 10.79 -5.11 2.46
C ARG A 119 12.10 -5.62 1.90
N SER A 120 13.11 -5.75 2.75
CA SER A 120 14.37 -6.39 2.37
C SER A 120 14.90 -7.27 3.47
N PHE A 121 15.48 -8.39 3.06
CA PHE A 121 15.91 -9.45 3.96
C PHE A 121 17.33 -9.87 3.63
N ASP A 122 18.05 -10.17 4.70
CA ASP A 122 19.24 -10.99 4.66
C ASP A 122 18.82 -12.42 5.04
N VAL A 123 19.02 -13.37 4.12
CA VAL A 123 18.67 -14.79 4.31
C VAL A 123 19.82 -15.61 4.90
N ASN A 124 20.98 -14.99 5.12
CA ASN A 124 22.14 -15.65 5.68
C ASN A 124 21.98 -15.88 7.18
N LYS A 125 22.24 -17.10 7.63
CA LYS A 125 22.16 -17.46 9.05
C LYS A 125 23.49 -17.10 9.75
N PRO A 126 23.44 -16.70 11.03
CA PRO A 126 24.66 -16.52 11.82
C PRO A 126 25.50 -17.81 11.83
N GLY A 127 26.82 -17.68 11.60
CA GLY A 127 27.74 -18.83 11.53
C GLY A 127 27.78 -19.54 10.17
N CYS A 128 27.18 -18.98 9.13
CA CYS A 128 27.34 -19.45 7.76
C CYS A 128 28.79 -19.26 7.29
N GLU A 129 29.34 -20.26 6.61
CA GLU A 129 30.64 -20.15 5.95
C GLU A 129 30.59 -19.12 4.81
N VAL A 130 31.75 -18.54 4.49
CA VAL A 130 31.85 -17.48 3.46
C VAL A 130 31.46 -18.01 2.08
N ASP A 131 31.71 -19.29 1.80
CA ASP A 131 31.43 -19.92 0.51
C ASP A 131 29.93 -20.18 0.26
N ASP A 132 29.14 -20.30 1.34
CA ASP A 132 27.69 -20.57 1.27
C ASP A 132 26.84 -19.29 1.32
N LEU A 133 27.49 -18.12 1.32
CA LEU A 133 26.83 -16.84 1.49
C LEU A 133 25.94 -16.51 0.28
N LYS A 134 24.67 -16.26 0.55
CA LYS A 134 23.67 -15.85 -0.45
C LYS A 134 23.60 -14.33 -0.50
N GLY A 135 23.29 -13.80 -1.68
CA GLY A 135 23.05 -12.37 -1.83
C GLY A 135 21.76 -11.90 -1.15
N GLY A 136 21.58 -10.59 -1.09
CA GLY A 136 20.42 -9.96 -0.47
C GLY A 136 19.11 -10.23 -1.21
N VAL A 137 18.01 -10.28 -0.45
CA VAL A 137 16.66 -10.51 -0.98
C VAL A 137 15.83 -9.23 -0.88
N ALA A 138 15.26 -8.81 -2.01
CA ALA A 138 14.31 -7.71 -2.08
C ALA A 138 12.89 -8.26 -2.18
N GLY A 139 12.06 -8.00 -1.17
CA GLY A 139 10.64 -8.34 -1.15
C GLY A 139 9.80 -7.17 -1.66
N GLY A 140 9.04 -7.38 -2.72
CA GLY A 140 8.29 -6.28 -3.34
C GLY A 140 7.14 -6.74 -4.20
N SER A 141 6.42 -5.76 -4.75
CA SER A 141 5.35 -6.00 -5.71
C SER A 141 5.76 -5.49 -7.08
N ILE A 142 5.51 -6.31 -8.11
CA ILE A 142 5.73 -5.93 -9.50
C ILE A 142 4.50 -5.17 -10.00
N LEU A 143 4.69 -3.92 -10.40
CA LEU A 143 3.59 -3.09 -10.92
C LEU A 143 3.28 -3.41 -12.39
N LYS A 144 4.32 -3.59 -13.19
CA LYS A 144 4.26 -3.86 -14.63
C LYS A 144 5.48 -4.67 -15.07
N GLY A 145 5.33 -5.36 -16.21
CA GLY A 145 6.34 -6.20 -16.81
C GLY A 145 6.57 -7.52 -16.09
N VAL A 146 7.40 -8.37 -16.66
CA VAL A 146 7.73 -9.70 -16.12
C VAL A 146 9.21 -9.77 -15.82
N LEU A 147 9.56 -10.17 -14.59
CA LEU A 147 10.94 -10.44 -14.20
C LEU A 147 11.31 -11.90 -14.48
N LYS A 148 12.54 -12.12 -14.92
CA LYS A 148 13.07 -13.46 -15.23
C LYS A 148 14.30 -13.78 -14.38
N VAL A 149 14.47 -15.03 -14.00
CA VAL A 149 15.71 -15.49 -13.36
C VAL A 149 16.89 -15.26 -14.31
N GLY A 150 18.00 -14.75 -13.79
CA GLY A 150 19.18 -14.41 -14.57
C GLY A 150 19.10 -13.06 -15.31
N GLN A 151 18.01 -12.30 -15.16
CA GLN A 151 17.93 -10.95 -15.71
C GLN A 151 18.82 -9.98 -14.92
N GLU A 152 19.47 -9.06 -15.63
CA GLU A 152 20.17 -7.92 -15.02
C GLU A 152 19.16 -6.86 -14.61
N ILE A 153 19.36 -6.34 -13.41
CA ILE A 153 18.47 -5.38 -12.77
C ILE A 153 19.27 -4.20 -12.25
N GLU A 154 18.61 -3.06 -12.19
CA GLU A 154 19.10 -1.89 -11.49
C GLU A 154 18.15 -1.54 -10.34
N VAL A 155 18.73 -1.02 -9.26
CA VAL A 155 17.99 -0.47 -8.12
C VAL A 155 18.27 1.02 -8.04
N ARG A 156 17.20 1.82 -8.07
CA ARG A 156 17.22 3.27 -7.92
C ARG A 156 16.33 3.72 -6.75
N PRO A 157 16.71 4.75 -5.98
CA PRO A 157 17.90 5.61 -6.11
C PRO A 157 19.26 4.95 -5.81
N GLY A 158 19.28 3.75 -5.22
CA GLY A 158 20.51 3.02 -4.92
C GLY A 158 21.22 3.56 -3.67
N ILE A 159 22.56 3.63 -3.71
CA ILE A 159 23.37 4.12 -2.58
C ILE A 159 23.39 5.64 -2.63
N VAL A 160 22.90 6.26 -1.55
CA VAL A 160 22.95 7.71 -1.36
C VAL A 160 24.17 8.04 -0.53
N SER A 161 25.11 8.78 -1.14
CA SER A 161 26.30 9.31 -0.47
C SER A 161 26.31 10.84 -0.53
N LYS A 162 26.90 11.49 0.47
CA LYS A 162 27.18 12.93 0.44
C LYS A 162 28.63 13.14 0.08
N ASP A 163 28.87 14.00 -0.89
CA ASP A 163 30.23 14.44 -1.22
C ASP A 163 30.78 15.38 -0.14
N SER A 164 32.08 15.67 -0.15
CA SER A 164 32.73 16.59 0.80
C SER A 164 32.13 18.01 0.76
N GLU A 165 31.53 18.39 -0.36
CA GLU A 165 30.82 19.67 -0.56
C GLU A 165 29.35 19.63 -0.13
N GLY A 166 28.87 18.51 0.43
CA GLY A 166 27.49 18.34 0.90
C GLY A 166 26.48 18.00 -0.20
N LYS A 167 26.91 17.92 -1.47
CA LYS A 167 26.06 17.50 -2.59
C LYS A 167 25.67 16.02 -2.47
N LEU A 168 24.39 15.73 -2.65
CA LEU A 168 23.88 14.36 -2.65
C LEU A 168 24.21 13.67 -3.98
N MET A 169 24.92 12.55 -3.92
CA MET A 169 25.22 11.69 -5.05
C MET A 169 24.51 10.35 -4.85
N CYS A 170 23.58 10.04 -5.76
CA CYS A 170 22.87 8.77 -5.79
C CYS A 170 23.50 7.86 -6.85
N LYS A 171 24.05 6.72 -6.43
CA LYS A 171 24.61 5.72 -7.35
C LYS A 171 23.66 4.52 -7.44
N PRO A 172 23.08 4.25 -8.62
CA PRO A 172 22.28 3.05 -8.84
C PRO A 172 23.09 1.78 -8.53
N ILE A 173 22.43 0.76 -8.00
CA ILE A 173 23.03 -0.55 -7.76
C ILE A 173 22.64 -1.45 -8.92
N PHE A 174 23.62 -1.99 -9.63
CA PHE A 174 23.39 -3.00 -10.65
C PHE A 174 23.59 -4.39 -10.04
N SER A 175 22.68 -5.30 -10.37
CA SER A 175 22.73 -6.67 -9.88
C SER A 175 22.10 -7.63 -10.89
N LYS A 176 22.12 -8.92 -10.56
CA LYS A 176 21.50 -10.00 -11.33
C LYS A 176 20.54 -10.78 -10.45
N ILE A 177 19.39 -11.14 -11.00
CA ILE A 177 18.43 -12.00 -10.32
C ILE A 177 18.98 -13.42 -10.27
N VAL A 178 19.12 -13.96 -9.06
CA VAL A 178 19.57 -15.33 -8.80
C VAL A 178 18.37 -16.27 -8.68
N SER A 179 17.33 -15.84 -7.98
CA SER A 179 16.12 -16.63 -7.76
C SER A 179 14.91 -15.72 -7.59
N LEU A 180 13.73 -16.28 -7.87
CA LEU A 180 12.44 -15.66 -7.60
C LEU A 180 11.65 -16.61 -6.71
N PHE A 181 11.18 -16.13 -5.58
CA PHE A 181 10.41 -16.89 -4.60
C PHE A 181 9.01 -16.30 -4.45
N ALA A 182 7.99 -17.13 -4.56
CA ALA A 182 6.63 -16.80 -4.13
C ALA A 182 6.15 -17.90 -3.17
N GLU A 183 5.74 -17.50 -1.97
CA GLU A 183 5.34 -18.41 -0.89
C GLU A 183 6.41 -19.46 -0.58
N HIS A 184 6.18 -20.71 -0.97
CA HIS A 184 7.09 -21.84 -0.80
C HIS A 184 7.65 -22.38 -2.12
N ASN A 185 7.37 -21.71 -3.22
CA ASN A 185 7.69 -22.17 -4.57
C ASN A 185 8.79 -21.31 -5.21
N ASP A 186 9.75 -22.01 -5.81
CA ASP A 186 10.72 -21.41 -6.73
C ASP A 186 10.06 -21.08 -8.07
N LEU A 187 10.28 -19.87 -8.57
CA LEU A 187 9.74 -19.38 -9.83
C LEU A 187 10.86 -19.08 -10.83
N GLN A 188 10.59 -19.34 -12.11
CA GLN A 188 11.45 -18.93 -13.23
C GLN A 188 11.08 -17.53 -13.77
N TYR A 189 9.80 -17.19 -13.64
CA TYR A 189 9.21 -15.93 -14.10
C TYR A 189 8.32 -15.36 -13.01
N ALA A 190 8.37 -14.05 -12.84
CA ALA A 190 7.58 -13.32 -11.85
C ALA A 190 6.64 -12.35 -12.56
N ALA A 191 5.34 -12.60 -12.41
CA ALA A 191 4.27 -11.83 -13.00
C ALA A 191 3.90 -10.58 -12.16
N PRO A 192 3.37 -9.52 -12.79
CA PRO A 192 2.85 -8.35 -12.10
C PRO A 192 1.64 -8.66 -11.19
N GLY A 193 1.52 -7.95 -10.08
CA GLY A 193 0.38 -8.02 -9.16
C GLY A 193 0.54 -8.94 -7.95
N GLY A 194 1.68 -9.62 -7.81
CA GLY A 194 2.00 -10.43 -6.62
C GLY A 194 3.13 -9.84 -5.78
N LEU A 195 3.20 -10.26 -4.51
CA LEU A 195 4.37 -10.05 -3.66
C LEU A 195 5.38 -11.17 -3.89
N ILE A 196 6.59 -10.80 -4.29
CA ILE A 196 7.63 -11.74 -4.71
C ILE A 196 8.92 -11.41 -3.97
N GLY A 197 9.61 -12.45 -3.49
CA GLY A 197 10.96 -12.37 -2.98
C GLY A 197 11.95 -12.51 -4.13
N VAL A 198 12.61 -11.41 -4.50
CA VAL A 198 13.65 -11.41 -5.54
C VAL A 198 15.00 -11.62 -4.88
N GLY A 199 15.59 -12.80 -5.07
CA GLY A 199 16.96 -13.09 -4.69
C GLY A 199 17.94 -12.43 -5.66
N THR A 200 18.80 -11.56 -5.16
CA THR A 200 19.73 -10.78 -5.97
C THR A 200 21.18 -11.10 -5.60
N LYS A 201 22.14 -10.63 -6.41
CA LYS A 201 23.57 -10.63 -6.06
C LYS A 201 24.00 -9.37 -5.28
N ILE A 202 23.05 -8.62 -4.73
CA ILE A 202 23.36 -7.42 -3.93
C ILE A 202 24.00 -7.88 -2.61
N ASP A 203 24.92 -7.07 -2.09
CA ASP A 203 25.50 -7.30 -0.76
C ASP A 203 24.40 -7.42 0.31
N PRO A 204 24.36 -8.53 1.08
CA PRO A 204 23.36 -8.73 2.14
C PRO A 204 23.30 -7.60 3.16
N THR A 205 24.41 -6.90 3.41
CA THR A 205 24.50 -5.76 4.32
C THR A 205 23.61 -4.59 3.90
N LEU A 206 23.37 -4.44 2.59
CA LEU A 206 22.46 -3.43 2.04
C LEU A 206 21.00 -3.83 2.19
N CYS A 207 20.70 -5.14 2.24
CA CYS A 207 19.34 -5.66 2.37
C CYS A 207 18.92 -5.92 3.83
N ARG A 208 19.85 -5.87 4.78
CA ARG A 208 19.57 -6.11 6.20
C ARG A 208 18.63 -5.05 6.79
N ALA A 209 17.68 -5.51 7.61
CA ALA A 209 16.77 -4.66 8.40
C ALA A 209 16.02 -3.61 7.57
N ASP A 210 15.42 -4.03 6.44
CA ASP A 210 14.54 -3.17 5.64
C ASP A 210 15.21 -1.88 5.09
N ARG A 211 16.55 -1.89 4.92
CA ARG A 211 17.29 -0.75 4.36
C ARG A 211 16.93 -0.41 2.91
N MET A 212 16.36 -1.34 2.16
CA MET A 212 15.95 -1.12 0.76
C MET A 212 14.48 -0.72 0.60
N VAL A 213 13.77 -0.44 1.70
CA VAL A 213 12.34 -0.06 1.62
C VAL A 213 12.17 1.25 0.84
N GLY A 214 11.23 1.26 -0.09
CA GLY A 214 10.93 2.40 -0.96
C GLY A 214 11.84 2.52 -2.19
N GLN A 215 12.84 1.64 -2.32
CA GLN A 215 13.64 1.57 -3.54
C GLN A 215 12.82 0.98 -4.68
N VAL A 216 13.15 1.39 -5.91
CA VAL A 216 12.55 0.87 -7.14
C VAL A 216 13.58 0.00 -7.84
N LEU A 217 13.18 -1.22 -8.16
CA LEU A 217 13.98 -2.20 -8.88
C LEU A 217 13.37 -2.40 -10.26
N GLY A 218 14.19 -2.45 -11.30
CA GLY A 218 13.70 -2.69 -12.67
C GLY A 218 14.79 -3.17 -13.60
N ALA A 219 14.43 -3.35 -14.88
CA ALA A 219 15.41 -3.64 -15.92
C ALA A 219 16.40 -2.47 -16.08
N VAL A 220 17.65 -2.81 -16.43
CA VAL A 220 18.74 -1.85 -16.60
C VAL A 220 18.36 -0.79 -17.65
N GLY A 221 18.37 0.49 -17.25
CA GLY A 221 18.07 1.62 -18.12
C GLY A 221 16.58 1.93 -18.29
N ALA A 222 15.68 1.10 -17.75
CA ALA A 222 14.24 1.30 -17.85
C ALA A 222 13.65 2.13 -16.70
N LEU A 223 14.41 2.35 -15.62
CA LEU A 223 13.89 3.09 -14.47
C LEU A 223 13.87 4.62 -14.70
N PRO A 224 12.97 5.33 -13.98
CA PRO A 224 12.91 6.80 -14.04
C PRO A 224 14.20 7.47 -13.57
N GLU A 225 14.36 8.74 -13.93
CA GLU A 225 15.42 9.61 -13.45
C GLU A 225 15.33 9.84 -11.93
N ILE A 226 16.49 10.10 -11.32
CA ILE A 226 16.60 10.35 -9.88
C ILE A 226 16.60 11.86 -9.67
N PHE A 227 15.60 12.35 -8.94
CA PHE A 227 15.47 13.76 -8.57
C PHE A 227 15.76 13.94 -7.08
N THR A 228 16.51 15.00 -6.74
CA THR A 228 16.78 15.41 -5.34
C THR A 228 15.87 16.51 -4.87
N GLU A 229 15.34 17.30 -5.81
CA GLU A 229 14.40 18.40 -5.56
C GLU A 229 13.09 18.07 -6.26
N LEU A 230 11.97 18.36 -5.60
CA LEU A 230 10.63 17.97 -6.03
C LEU A 230 9.74 19.22 -5.99
N GLU A 231 9.09 19.52 -7.10
CA GLU A 231 8.00 20.49 -7.13
C GLU A 231 6.69 19.74 -6.96
N ILE A 232 5.97 20.03 -5.86
CA ILE A 232 4.74 19.31 -5.50
C ILE A 232 3.52 20.24 -5.56
N SER A 233 2.48 19.78 -6.26
CA SER A 233 1.14 20.33 -6.10
C SER A 233 0.47 19.59 -4.93
N TYR A 234 0.11 20.33 -3.88
CA TYR A 234 -0.52 19.76 -2.69
C TYR A 234 -1.84 20.45 -2.40
N PHE A 235 -2.77 19.69 -1.82
CA PHE A 235 -4.02 20.19 -1.29
C PHE A 235 -4.08 19.86 0.20
N LEU A 236 -4.43 20.85 1.02
CA LEU A 236 -4.57 20.65 2.45
C LEU A 236 -6.00 20.18 2.78
N LEU A 237 -6.08 19.23 3.70
CA LEU A 237 -7.33 18.79 4.27
C LEU A 237 -7.82 19.81 5.30
N ARG A 238 -9.14 20.04 5.34
CA ARG A 238 -9.76 20.97 6.32
C ARG A 238 -9.58 20.54 7.77
N ARG A 239 -9.35 19.25 8.01
CA ARG A 239 -9.25 18.64 9.34
C ARG A 239 -8.01 17.77 9.41
N LEU A 240 -7.38 17.74 10.58
CA LEU A 240 -6.36 16.76 10.92
C LEU A 240 -7.02 15.39 11.06
N LEU A 241 -6.52 14.42 10.30
CA LEU A 241 -6.92 13.02 10.42
C LEU A 241 -6.14 12.35 11.56
N GLY A 242 -6.70 11.31 12.17
CA GLY A 242 -6.01 10.52 13.21
C GLY A 242 -5.99 11.12 14.62
N VAL A 243 -6.46 12.36 14.82
CA VAL A 243 -6.50 13.01 16.15
C VAL A 243 -7.95 13.22 16.61
N ARG A 244 -8.29 12.82 17.84
CA ARG A 244 -9.56 13.23 18.48
C ARG A 244 -9.42 14.65 19.00
N THR A 245 -10.09 15.61 18.37
CA THR A 245 -10.36 16.92 18.97
C THR A 245 -11.65 16.84 19.77
N GLU A 246 -11.64 17.34 21.01
CA GLU A 246 -12.82 17.48 21.85
C GLU A 246 -13.82 18.43 21.16
N GLY A 247 -14.95 17.90 20.67
CA GLY A 247 -16.07 18.70 20.16
C GLY A 247 -16.78 18.19 18.90
N ASP A 248 -16.21 17.26 18.14
CA ASP A 248 -16.72 16.95 16.80
C ASP A 248 -17.72 15.77 16.76
N LYS A 249 -19.00 16.07 17.03
CA LYS A 249 -20.13 15.14 16.78
C LYS A 249 -20.62 15.11 15.32
N LYS A 250 -19.93 15.77 14.38
CA LYS A 250 -20.38 15.85 12.98
C LYS A 250 -19.39 15.22 12.00
N ALA A 251 -19.90 14.14 11.39
CA ALA A 251 -19.53 13.43 10.16
C ALA A 251 -18.12 13.66 9.60
N ALA A 252 -17.40 12.55 9.41
CA ALA A 252 -16.13 12.43 8.72
C ALA A 252 -16.24 12.67 7.20
N LYS A 253 -16.80 13.81 6.79
CA LYS A 253 -16.86 14.17 5.37
C LYS A 253 -15.56 14.82 4.93
N PHE A 254 -15.02 14.26 3.85
CA PHE A 254 -13.80 14.68 3.19
C PHE A 254 -14.05 15.95 2.38
N ASN A 255 -13.56 17.08 2.86
CA ASN A 255 -13.67 18.36 2.16
C ASN A 255 -12.29 18.98 1.99
N TRP A 256 -11.87 19.13 0.73
CA TRP A 256 -10.68 19.89 0.36
C TRP A 256 -10.84 21.37 0.71
N LEU A 257 -9.76 22.02 1.15
CA LEU A 257 -9.70 23.48 1.16
C LEU A 257 -9.64 23.97 -0.30
N GLY A 258 -10.68 24.66 -0.77
CA GLY A 258 -10.69 25.31 -2.09
C GLY A 258 -11.84 24.94 -3.05
N SER A 259 -12.66 23.93 -2.74
CA SER A 259 -13.80 23.55 -3.61
C SER A 259 -15.03 24.46 -3.52
N ASP A 260 -15.05 25.41 -2.57
CA ASP A 260 -16.14 26.39 -2.38
C ASP A 260 -15.75 27.78 -2.90
N LYS A 261 -15.61 27.94 -4.22
CA LYS A 261 -15.86 29.21 -4.95
C LYS A 261 -15.59 29.03 -6.44
N LYS A 262 -16.68 28.86 -7.20
CA LYS A 262 -16.92 29.26 -8.61
C LYS A 262 -17.79 28.21 -9.33
N ARG A 263 -19.04 28.09 -8.91
CA ARG A 263 -20.18 27.67 -9.76
C ARG A 263 -21.43 28.34 -9.16
N SER A 264 -22.26 28.93 -10.03
CA SER A 264 -23.37 29.89 -9.83
C SER A 264 -22.96 31.27 -9.32
N ASP A 265 -23.32 32.42 -9.89
CA ASP A 265 -24.08 32.84 -11.06
C ASP A 265 -23.78 34.34 -11.25
N ASN A 266 -23.57 34.79 -12.48
CA ASN A 266 -24.12 36.04 -12.97
C ASN A 266 -24.00 36.08 -14.50
N GLN A 267 -25.12 35.81 -15.15
CA GLN A 267 -25.43 36.34 -16.47
C GLN A 267 -25.44 37.88 -16.45
N ALA A 268 -25.25 38.45 -17.64
CA ALA A 268 -25.61 39.80 -18.06
C ALA A 268 -24.70 40.97 -17.63
N ASN A 269 -23.90 41.50 -18.56
CA ASN A 269 -24.28 42.74 -19.27
C ASN A 269 -23.24 43.16 -20.35
N SER A 270 -23.75 43.38 -21.57
CA SER A 270 -23.41 44.44 -22.54
C SER A 270 -22.00 45.07 -22.57
N ARG A 271 -21.22 44.77 -23.61
CA ARG A 271 -20.87 45.64 -24.77
C ARG A 271 -19.68 45.05 -25.52
#